data_AF-A0A9E0Y4P8-F1
#
_entry.id   AF-A0A9E0Y4P8-F1
#
_cell.length_a   1.000
_cell.length_b   1.000
_cell.length_c   1.000
_cell.angle_alpha   90.00
_cell.angle_beta   90.00
_cell.angle_gamma   90.00
#
_symmetry.space_group_name_H-M   'P 1'
#
loop_
_entity.id
_entity.type
_entity.pdbx_description
1 polymer ?
#
loop_
_entity_poly.entity_id
_entity_poly.type
_entity_poly.pdbx_seq_one_letter_code
_entity_poly.pdbx_strand_id
1 'polypeptide(L)'
;MNTTVNQSKSLRPVVVFLVFLFAGWIAAWLVKNFLDAHHEQFKDEGLTFAYWLAAKLLIWVAPAIYFLKKRGNRFGELFAADRLRGSLLFGGAIAAVIVVINLVSKTFIFDKPLFSYDSLFPFLSAVVIAPFVEEIAFRGAVLDGFLEVFRFRWANLLTAVFFLLIHFPGWLFRGDFAARVFSQQALVILLLGLVFGLITRRSDSLAGAILAHGLNNLTA
;
A
#
# COMPACT_ATOMS: atom_id res chain seq x y z
N MET A 1 34.16 24.51 -1.10
CA MET A 1 34.21 23.52 -2.20
C MET A 1 32.98 22.63 -2.09
N ASN A 2 31.96 22.87 -2.91
CA ASN A 2 30.77 22.01 -2.98
C ASN A 2 31.09 20.82 -3.88
N THR A 3 31.42 19.68 -3.28
CA THR A 3 31.43 18.40 -3.99
C THR A 3 29.98 17.96 -4.14
N THR A 4 29.32 18.38 -5.22
CA THR A 4 28.11 17.70 -5.70
C THR A 4 28.53 16.30 -6.13
N VAL A 5 28.46 15.35 -5.20
CA VAL A 5 28.59 13.93 -5.51
C VAL A 5 27.54 13.64 -6.57
N ASN A 6 28.01 13.39 -7.79
CA ASN A 6 27.18 12.98 -8.91
C ASN A 6 26.64 11.59 -8.56
N GLN A 7 25.52 11.53 -7.83
CA GLN A 7 24.89 10.26 -7.51
C GLN A 7 24.42 9.66 -8.83
N SER A 8 25.11 8.63 -9.30
CA SER A 8 24.72 7.89 -10.48
C SER A 8 23.32 7.32 -10.25
N LYS A 9 22.36 7.72 -11.09
CA LYS A 9 21.01 7.16 -11.11
C LYS A 9 21.09 5.64 -11.12
N SER A 10 20.54 4.96 -10.11
CA SER A 10 20.68 3.51 -9.96
C SER A 10 19.39 2.86 -9.47
N LEU A 11 18.98 1.77 -10.13
CA LEU A 11 17.85 0.95 -9.67
C LEU A 11 18.21 0.04 -8.49
N ARG A 12 19.50 -0.16 -8.19
CA ARG A 12 19.95 -1.13 -7.20
C ARG A 12 19.30 -0.93 -5.82
N PRO A 13 19.21 0.29 -5.27
CA PRO A 13 18.61 0.49 -3.95
C PRO A 13 17.12 0.09 -3.91
N VAL A 14 16.33 0.51 -4.90
CA VAL A 14 14.89 0.20 -4.94
C VAL A 14 14.62 -1.28 -5.20
N VAL A 15 15.45 -1.93 -6.03
CA VAL A 15 15.37 -3.37 -6.25
C VAL A 15 15.70 -4.15 -4.98
N VAL A 16 16.74 -3.77 -4.24
CA VAL A 16 17.09 -4.40 -2.95
C VAL A 16 15.94 -4.21 -1.94
N PHE A 17 15.37 -3.02 -1.86
CA PHE A 17 14.20 -2.76 -1.02
C PHE A 17 13.01 -3.65 -1.39
N LEU A 18 12.68 -3.77 -2.68
CA LEU A 18 11.60 -4.63 -3.16
C LEU A 18 11.85 -6.11 -2.84
N VAL A 19 13.06 -6.61 -3.09
CA VAL A 19 13.42 -8.00 -2.75
C VAL A 19 13.24 -8.25 -1.26
N PHE A 20 13.74 -7.34 -0.41
CA PHE A 20 13.54 -7.43 1.03
C PHE A 20 12.06 -7.42 1.42
N LEU A 21 11.28 -6.49 0.87
CA LEU A 21 9.84 -6.35 1.15
C LEU A 21 9.08 -7.63 0.80
N PHE A 22 9.28 -8.16 -0.40
CA PHE A 22 8.59 -9.37 -0.86
C PHE A 22 9.04 -10.61 -0.09
N ALA A 23 10.34 -10.81 0.12
CA ALA A 23 10.85 -11.95 0.87
C ALA A 23 10.37 -11.91 2.33
N GLY A 24 10.44 -10.74 2.98
CA GLY A 24 9.95 -10.54 4.34
C GLY A 24 8.44 -10.78 4.44
N TRP A 25 7.67 -10.31 3.45
CA TRP A 25 6.23 -10.50 3.44
C TRP A 25 5.83 -11.98 3.28
N ILE A 26 6.50 -12.71 2.38
CA ILE A 26 6.31 -14.17 2.25
C ILE A 26 6.68 -14.88 3.56
N ALA A 27 7.81 -14.51 4.18
CA ALA A 27 8.23 -15.07 5.45
C ALA A 27 7.20 -14.82 6.57
N ALA A 28 6.61 -13.62 6.63
CA ALA A 28 5.54 -13.31 7.58
C ALA A 28 4.31 -14.22 7.38
N TRP A 29 3.89 -14.48 6.14
CA TRP A 29 2.82 -15.43 5.89
C TRP A 29 3.17 -16.86 6.32
N LEU A 30 4.38 -17.33 6.04
CA LEU A 30 4.84 -18.66 6.47
C LEU A 30 4.81 -18.79 8.00
N VAL A 31 5.32 -17.77 8.70
CA VAL A 31 5.30 -17.73 10.17
C VAL A 31 3.87 -17.69 10.70
N LYS A 32 2.99 -16.87 10.14
CA LYS A 32 1.58 -16.82 10.59
C LYS A 32 0.89 -18.17 10.42
N ASN A 33 1.03 -18.80 9.24
CA ASN A 33 0.42 -20.10 8.99
C ASN A 33 0.98 -21.18 9.92
N PHE A 34 2.28 -21.15 10.20
CA PHE A 34 2.89 -22.05 11.19
C PHE A 34 2.31 -21.83 12.60
N LEU A 35 2.20 -20.58 13.04
CA LEU A 35 1.63 -20.25 14.35
C LEU A 35 0.16 -20.69 14.46
N ASP A 36 -0.64 -20.44 13.42
CA ASP A 36 -2.06 -20.85 13.40
C ASP A 36 -2.24 -22.37 13.41
N ALA A 37 -1.30 -23.11 12.82
CA ALA A 37 -1.33 -24.57 12.80
C ALA A 37 -0.94 -25.19 14.15
N HIS A 38 -0.07 -24.55 14.93
CA HIS A 38 0.52 -25.15 16.15
C HIS A 38 0.03 -24.51 17.46
N HIS A 39 -0.57 -23.33 17.41
CA HIS A 39 -0.94 -22.56 18.59
C HIS A 39 -2.31 -21.89 18.42
N GLU A 40 -3.36 -22.48 19.00
CA GLU A 40 -4.74 -21.99 18.84
C GLU A 40 -4.94 -20.52 19.25
N GLN A 41 -4.21 -20.04 20.25
CA GLN A 41 -4.24 -18.64 20.69
C GLN A 41 -3.94 -17.65 19.56
N PHE A 42 -3.14 -18.01 18.55
CA PHE A 42 -2.83 -17.10 17.44
C PHE A 42 -3.97 -16.94 16.43
N LYS A 43 -5.06 -17.70 16.59
CA LYS A 43 -6.32 -17.52 15.86
C LYS A 43 -7.21 -16.45 16.49
N ASP A 44 -6.92 -16.01 17.71
CA ASP A 44 -7.58 -14.86 18.34
C ASP A 44 -7.43 -13.61 17.46
N GLU A 45 -8.48 -12.80 17.37
CA GLU A 45 -8.50 -11.60 16.53
C GLU A 45 -7.46 -10.56 16.98
N GLY A 46 -7.30 -10.37 18.29
CA GLY A 46 -6.37 -9.42 18.86
C GLY A 46 -4.91 -9.82 18.61
N LEU A 47 -4.57 -11.09 18.83
CA LEU A 47 -3.23 -11.62 18.54
C LEU A 47 -2.94 -11.64 17.04
N THR A 48 -3.92 -11.99 16.20
CA THR A 48 -3.79 -11.90 14.74
C THR A 48 -3.52 -10.46 14.30
N PHE A 49 -4.27 -9.50 14.86
CA PHE A 49 -4.07 -8.07 14.58
C PHE A 49 -2.68 -7.60 15.01
N ALA A 50 -2.27 -7.91 16.24
CA ALA A 50 -0.96 -7.51 16.77
C ALA A 50 0.19 -8.08 15.93
N TYR A 51 0.08 -9.35 15.53
CA TYR A 51 1.04 -10.01 14.64
C TYR A 51 1.17 -9.25 13.31
N TRP A 52 0.05 -9.00 12.61
CA TRP A 52 0.08 -8.35 11.31
C TRP A 52 0.51 -6.88 11.39
N LEU A 53 0.15 -6.19 12.46
CA LEU A 53 0.63 -4.83 12.72
C LEU A 53 2.16 -4.82 12.90
N ALA A 54 2.70 -5.72 13.73
CA ALA A 54 4.14 -5.84 13.93
C ALA A 54 4.87 -6.16 12.61
N ALA A 55 4.37 -7.13 11.84
CA ALA A 55 4.91 -7.48 10.52
C ALA A 55 4.91 -6.27 9.56
N LYS A 56 3.80 -5.53 9.48
CA LYS A 56 3.69 -4.31 8.67
C LYS A 56 4.70 -3.24 9.10
N LEU A 57 4.85 -2.99 10.40
CA LEU A 57 5.81 -1.99 10.89
C LEU A 57 7.26 -2.39 10.60
N LEU A 58 7.62 -3.66 10.83
CA LEU A 58 9.01 -4.13 10.71
C LEU A 58 9.44 -4.39 9.26
N ILE A 59 8.56 -4.90 8.41
CA ILE A 59 8.89 -5.31 7.04
C ILE A 59 8.61 -4.20 6.03
N TRP A 60 7.61 -3.34 6.29
CA TRP A 60 7.20 -2.31 5.34
C TRP A 60 7.67 -0.93 5.76
N VAL A 61 7.23 -0.47 6.95
CA VAL A 61 7.42 0.93 7.36
C VAL A 61 8.89 1.21 7.71
N ALA A 62 9.49 0.43 8.60
CA ALA A 62 10.87 0.70 9.04
C ALA A 62 11.88 0.67 7.88
N PRO A 63 11.85 -0.30 6.96
CA PRO A 63 12.76 -0.34 5.81
C PRO A 63 12.46 0.78 4.80
N ALA A 64 11.19 1.15 4.60
CA ALA A 64 10.83 2.27 3.72
C ALA A 64 11.35 3.60 4.27
N ILE A 65 11.19 3.84 5.58
CA ILE A 65 11.72 5.03 6.24
C ILE A 65 13.26 5.03 6.18
N TYR A 66 13.91 3.90 6.41
CA TYR A 66 15.36 3.79 6.28
C TYR A 66 15.85 4.12 4.86
N PHE A 67 15.19 3.55 3.85
CA PHE A 67 15.45 3.81 2.44
C PHE A 67 15.35 5.31 2.12
N LEU A 68 14.25 5.94 2.54
CA LEU A 68 13.99 7.37 2.32
C LEU A 68 15.01 8.26 3.04
N LYS A 69 15.34 7.94 4.30
CA LYS A 69 16.36 8.68 5.08
C LYS A 69 17.74 8.62 4.42
N LYS A 70 18.13 7.47 3.85
CA LYS A 70 19.41 7.34 3.11
C LYS A 70 19.47 8.22 1.88
N ARG A 71 18.33 8.64 1.34
CA ARG A 71 18.21 9.56 0.19
C ARG A 71 18.00 11.01 0.60
N GLY A 72 18.07 11.31 1.90
CA GLY A 72 17.94 12.67 2.45
C GLY A 72 16.52 13.12 2.76
N ASN A 73 15.50 12.30 2.47
CA ASN A 73 14.11 12.61 2.75
C ASN A 73 13.80 12.45 4.25
N ARG A 74 13.06 13.40 4.83
CA ARG A 74 12.55 13.28 6.20
C ARG A 74 11.14 12.69 6.19
N PHE A 75 10.81 11.91 7.22
CA PHE A 75 9.51 11.26 7.32
C PHE A 75 8.33 12.25 7.26
N GLY A 76 8.43 13.41 7.93
CA GLY A 76 7.39 14.44 7.91
C GLY A 76 7.19 15.10 6.55
N GLU A 77 8.22 15.09 5.69
CA GLU A 77 8.13 15.67 4.33
C GLU A 77 7.24 14.82 3.42
N LEU A 78 7.04 13.53 3.72
CA LEU A 78 6.14 12.64 2.96
C LEU A 78 4.68 13.12 2.99
N PHE A 79 4.29 13.83 4.03
CA PHE A 79 2.92 14.34 4.18
C PHE A 79 2.78 15.79 3.70
N ALA A 80 3.90 16.49 3.47
CA ALA A 80 3.97 17.89 3.07
C ALA A 80 2.90 18.76 3.74
N ALA A 81 3.10 19.05 5.03
CA ALA A 81 2.10 19.71 5.88
C ALA A 81 1.57 21.04 5.30
N ASP A 82 2.41 21.77 4.57
CA ASP A 82 2.08 23.00 3.83
C ASP A 82 1.04 22.78 2.72
N ARG A 83 1.02 21.58 2.12
CA ARG A 83 0.12 21.19 1.01
C ARG A 83 -0.97 20.21 1.43
N LEU A 84 -1.06 19.90 2.73
CA LEU A 84 -1.97 18.89 3.27
C LEU A 84 -3.42 19.13 2.83
N ARG A 85 -3.91 20.37 2.96
CA ARG A 85 -5.28 20.72 2.54
C ARG A 85 -5.52 20.46 1.06
N GLY A 86 -4.59 20.87 0.19
CA GLY A 86 -4.69 20.63 -1.25
C GLY A 86 -4.64 19.15 -1.60
N SER A 87 -3.77 18.38 -0.93
CA SER A 87 -3.68 16.93 -1.09
C SER A 87 -4.98 16.22 -0.68
N LEU A 88 -5.54 16.58 0.48
CA LEU A 88 -6.79 16.02 0.97
C LEU A 88 -7.99 16.39 0.10
N LEU A 89 -8.04 17.61 -0.45
CA LEU A 89 -9.11 18.01 -1.37
C LEU A 89 -9.04 17.23 -2.69
N PHE A 90 -7.85 17.14 -3.30
CA PHE A 90 -7.68 16.42 -4.57
C PHE A 90 -7.88 14.91 -4.39
N GLY A 91 -7.25 14.33 -3.37
CA GLY A 91 -7.42 12.92 -3.01
C GLY A 91 -8.85 12.59 -2.63
N GLY A 92 -9.50 13.46 -1.84
CA GLY A 92 -10.90 13.32 -1.44
C GLY A 92 -11.89 13.41 -2.61
N ALA A 93 -11.64 14.28 -3.59
CA ALA A 93 -12.46 14.35 -4.80
C ALA A 93 -12.38 13.05 -5.61
N ILE A 94 -11.19 12.49 -5.79
CA ILE A 94 -11.01 11.19 -6.46
C ILE A 94 -11.61 10.05 -5.60
N ALA A 95 -11.44 10.10 -4.29
CA ALA A 95 -12.02 9.14 -3.36
C ALA A 95 -13.55 9.12 -3.44
N ALA A 96 -14.19 10.28 -3.58
CA ALA A 96 -15.64 10.37 -3.74
C ALA A 96 -16.12 9.64 -5.00
N VAL A 97 -15.38 9.76 -6.11
CA VAL A 97 -15.67 9.01 -7.34
C VAL A 97 -15.53 7.50 -7.11
N ILE A 98 -14.44 7.06 -6.46
CA ILE A 98 -14.22 5.65 -6.13
C ILE A 98 -15.33 5.10 -5.24
N VAL A 99 -15.71 5.83 -4.20
CA VAL A 99 -16.79 5.47 -3.28
C VAL A 99 -18.12 5.33 -4.04
N VAL A 100 -18.46 6.28 -4.91
CA VAL A 100 -19.68 6.18 -5.73
C VAL A 100 -19.65 4.93 -6.61
N ILE A 101 -18.55 4.65 -7.29
CA ILE A 101 -18.40 3.44 -8.12
C ILE A 101 -18.59 2.17 -7.29
N ASN A 102 -17.96 2.11 -6.11
CA ASN A 102 -18.05 0.96 -5.21
C ASN A 102 -19.48 0.75 -4.68
N LEU A 103 -20.14 1.81 -4.21
CA LEU A 103 -21.50 1.73 -3.68
C LEU A 103 -22.52 1.37 -4.77
N VAL A 104 -22.39 1.95 -5.97
CA VAL A 104 -23.26 1.60 -7.10
C VAL A 104 -23.06 0.13 -7.49
N SER A 105 -21.81 -0.32 -7.56
CA SER A 105 -21.49 -1.71 -7.90
C SER A 105 -22.03 -2.68 -6.84
N LYS A 106 -21.88 -2.37 -5.55
CA LYS A 106 -22.40 -3.21 -4.46
C LYS A 106 -23.93 -3.29 -4.46
N THR A 107 -24.62 -2.17 -4.59
CA THR A 107 -26.08 -2.10 -4.50
C THR A 107 -26.77 -2.66 -5.74
N PHE A 108 -26.25 -2.37 -6.94
CA PHE A 108 -26.98 -2.65 -8.18
C PHE A 108 -26.40 -3.82 -9.00
N ILE A 109 -25.16 -4.23 -8.75
CA ILE A 109 -24.51 -5.31 -9.53
C ILE A 109 -24.32 -6.57 -8.70
N PHE A 110 -23.85 -6.43 -7.46
CA PHE A 110 -23.40 -7.58 -6.65
C PHE A 110 -24.28 -7.93 -5.45
N ASP A 111 -25.31 -7.13 -5.15
CA ASP A 111 -26.22 -7.29 -4.01
C ASP A 111 -25.47 -7.55 -2.68
N LYS A 112 -24.51 -6.66 -2.37
CA LYS A 112 -23.66 -6.75 -1.18
C LYS A 112 -23.96 -5.65 -0.17
N PRO A 113 -23.73 -5.88 1.14
CA PRO A 113 -23.87 -4.84 2.14
C PRO A 113 -22.92 -3.66 1.87
N LEU A 114 -23.37 -2.45 2.20
CA LEU A 114 -22.62 -1.21 1.95
C LEU A 114 -21.26 -1.21 2.68
N PHE A 115 -21.22 -1.77 3.89
CA PHE A 115 -20.02 -1.95 4.71
C PHE A 115 -19.85 -3.42 5.07
N SER A 116 -18.60 -3.89 5.15
CA SER A 116 -18.27 -5.32 5.24
C SER A 116 -17.38 -5.68 6.43
N TYR A 117 -17.37 -4.85 7.48
CA TYR A 117 -16.55 -5.06 8.67
C TYR A 117 -17.42 -5.25 9.91
N ASP A 118 -17.32 -6.43 10.51
CA ASP A 118 -18.14 -6.81 11.67
C ASP A 118 -17.41 -6.59 13.01
N SER A 119 -16.09 -6.36 13.00
CA SER A 119 -15.29 -6.10 14.20
C SER A 119 -14.23 -5.01 14.01
N LEU A 120 -13.75 -4.47 15.13
CA LEU A 120 -12.83 -3.32 15.18
C LEU A 120 -11.46 -3.62 14.56
N PHE A 121 -10.89 -4.80 14.80
CA PHE A 121 -9.51 -5.10 14.38
C PHE A 121 -9.36 -5.26 12.86
N PRO A 122 -10.22 -6.02 12.15
CA PRO A 122 -10.23 -6.05 10.69
C PRO A 122 -10.47 -4.67 10.09
N PHE A 123 -11.40 -3.88 10.66
CA PHE A 123 -11.66 -2.51 10.23
C PHE A 123 -10.40 -1.64 10.34
N LEU A 124 -9.76 -1.57 11.51
CA LEU A 124 -8.54 -0.78 11.71
C LEU A 124 -7.41 -1.26 10.80
N SER A 125 -7.22 -2.58 10.68
CA SER A 125 -6.16 -3.15 9.86
C SER A 125 -6.30 -2.83 8.38
N ALA A 126 -7.52 -2.90 7.84
CA ALA A 126 -7.79 -2.75 6.41
C ALA A 126 -8.07 -1.30 5.98
N VAL A 127 -8.79 -0.52 6.79
CA VAL A 127 -9.25 0.83 6.43
C VAL A 127 -8.28 1.93 6.85
N VAL A 128 -7.49 1.69 7.91
CA VAL A 128 -6.58 2.71 8.46
C VAL A 128 -5.12 2.31 8.27
N ILE A 129 -4.73 1.15 8.82
CA ILE A 129 -3.33 0.74 8.92
C ILE A 129 -2.77 0.35 7.55
N ALA A 130 -3.48 -0.48 6.79
CA ALA A 130 -3.04 -0.90 5.46
C ALA A 130 -2.79 0.30 4.53
N PRO A 131 -3.74 1.23 4.31
CA PRO A 131 -3.49 2.42 3.50
C PRO A 131 -2.25 3.21 3.93
N PHE A 132 -2.08 3.45 5.23
CA PHE A 132 -0.94 4.21 5.72
C PHE A 132 0.39 3.51 5.45
N VAL A 133 0.47 2.22 5.78
CA VAL A 133 1.68 1.40 5.61
C VAL A 133 2.03 1.24 4.13
N GLU A 134 1.03 0.92 3.32
CA GLU A 134 1.20 0.61 1.91
C GLU A 134 1.57 1.86 1.10
N GLU A 135 0.95 3.01 1.39
CA GLU A 135 1.33 4.27 0.72
C GLU A 135 2.74 4.72 1.09
N ILE A 136 3.19 4.53 2.34
CA ILE A 136 4.59 4.82 2.72
C ILE A 136 5.56 3.92 1.95
N ALA A 137 5.28 2.62 1.86
CA ALA A 137 6.16 1.68 1.17
C ALA A 137 6.18 1.95 -0.35
N PHE A 138 5.01 2.04 -0.98
CA PHE A 138 4.93 2.10 -2.45
C PHE A 138 5.06 3.50 -3.01
N ARG A 139 4.34 4.49 -2.46
CA ARG A 139 4.36 5.87 -2.99
C ARG A 139 5.48 6.69 -2.37
N GLY A 140 5.80 6.40 -1.10
CA GLY A 140 6.99 6.92 -0.45
C GLY A 140 8.26 6.30 -1.04
N ALA A 141 8.57 5.03 -0.75
CA ALA A 141 9.87 4.46 -1.11
C ALA A 141 9.98 3.95 -2.57
N VAL A 142 9.08 3.10 -3.05
CA VAL A 142 9.22 2.45 -4.37
C VAL A 142 9.13 3.45 -5.51
N LEU A 143 8.11 4.31 -5.51
CA LEU A 143 7.89 5.32 -6.54
C LEU A 143 9.05 6.33 -6.59
N ASP A 144 9.47 6.84 -5.42
CA ASP A 144 10.62 7.74 -5.29
C ASP A 144 11.91 7.10 -5.83
N GLY A 145 12.13 5.81 -5.55
CA GLY A 145 13.27 5.04 -6.07
C GLY A 145 13.23 4.90 -7.59
N PHE A 146 12.09 4.56 -8.18
CA PHE A 146 11.96 4.46 -9.63
C PHE A 146 12.06 5.81 -10.35
N LEU A 147 11.66 6.91 -9.71
CA LEU A 147 11.76 8.25 -10.27
C LEU A 147 13.20 8.74 -10.47
N GLU A 148 14.21 8.11 -9.86
CA GLU A 148 15.62 8.41 -10.17
C GLU A 148 15.98 8.14 -11.63
N VAL A 149 15.42 7.06 -12.18
CA VAL A 149 15.83 6.48 -13.46
C VAL A 149 14.74 6.67 -14.50
N PHE A 150 13.48 6.51 -14.10
CA PHE A 150 12.34 6.54 -15.01
C PHE A 150 11.56 7.85 -14.91
N ARG A 151 10.92 8.23 -16.03
CA ARG A 151 9.92 9.30 -16.02
C ARG A 151 8.67 8.81 -15.28
N PHE A 152 7.91 9.74 -14.70
CA PHE A 152 6.75 9.44 -13.85
C PHE A 152 5.82 8.36 -14.39
N ARG A 153 5.42 8.40 -15.68
CA ARG A 153 4.51 7.40 -16.26
C ARG A 153 4.98 5.96 -16.08
N TRP A 154 6.29 5.72 -16.23
CA TRP A 154 6.89 4.39 -16.13
C TRP A 154 7.16 4.02 -14.67
N ALA A 155 7.64 4.98 -13.87
CA ALA A 155 7.82 4.78 -12.43
C ALA A 155 6.50 4.44 -11.73
N ASN A 156 5.41 5.13 -12.09
CA ASN A 156 4.08 4.89 -11.55
C ASN A 156 3.51 3.54 -12.00
N LEU A 157 3.66 3.20 -13.29
CA LEU A 157 3.24 1.89 -13.80
C LEU A 157 3.97 0.74 -13.10
N LEU A 158 5.30 0.82 -12.97
CA LEU A 158 6.07 -0.21 -12.26
C LEU A 158 5.68 -0.30 -10.80
N THR A 159 5.52 0.84 -10.12
CA THR A 159 5.05 0.87 -8.72
C THR A 159 3.68 0.21 -8.58
N ALA A 160 2.73 0.51 -9.48
CA ALA A 160 1.40 -0.08 -9.48
C ALA A 160 1.43 -1.60 -9.74
N VAL A 161 2.32 -2.07 -10.62
CA VAL A 161 2.54 -3.51 -10.83
C VAL A 161 3.07 -4.18 -9.57
N PHE A 162 4.10 -3.63 -8.91
CA PHE A 162 4.60 -4.19 -7.65
C PHE A 162 3.58 -4.09 -6.52
N PHE A 163 2.75 -3.05 -6.50
CA PHE A 163 1.62 -2.90 -5.59
C PHE A 163 0.56 -3.99 -5.81
N LEU A 164 0.29 -4.40 -7.05
CA LEU A 164 -0.53 -5.58 -7.30
C LEU A 164 0.18 -6.87 -6.83
N LEU A 165 1.44 -7.06 -7.22
CA LEU A 165 2.17 -8.31 -6.94
C LEU A 165 2.35 -8.60 -5.46
N ILE A 166 2.43 -7.58 -4.58
CA ILE A 166 2.58 -7.81 -3.13
C ILE A 166 1.33 -8.47 -2.50
N HIS A 167 0.19 -8.46 -3.19
CA HIS A 167 -1.02 -9.16 -2.76
C HIS A 167 -0.96 -10.66 -3.05
N PHE A 168 -0.16 -11.08 -4.03
CA PHE A 168 -0.13 -12.46 -4.52
C PHE A 168 0.26 -13.48 -3.42
N PRO A 169 1.28 -13.24 -2.57
CA PRO A 169 1.58 -14.15 -1.46
C PRO A 169 0.35 -14.38 -0.58
N GLY A 170 -0.32 -13.31 -0.14
CA GLY A 170 -1.50 -13.43 0.72
C GLY A 170 -2.64 -14.19 0.04
N TRP A 171 -2.82 -14.02 -1.26
CA TRP A 171 -3.83 -14.77 -2.01
C TRP A 171 -3.48 -16.26 -2.16
N LEU A 172 -2.20 -16.57 -2.36
CA LEU A 172 -1.70 -17.94 -2.39
C LEU A 172 -1.90 -18.64 -1.05
N PHE A 173 -1.49 -18.01 0.06
CA PHE A 173 -1.59 -18.60 1.40
C PHE A 173 -3.03 -18.76 1.90
N ARG A 174 -3.98 -17.97 1.38
CA ARG A 174 -5.41 -18.12 1.65
C ARG A 174 -6.14 -19.09 0.71
N GLY A 175 -5.45 -19.60 -0.32
CA GLY A 175 -6.04 -20.50 -1.30
C GLY A 175 -7.00 -19.83 -2.30
N ASP A 176 -6.99 -18.50 -2.41
CA ASP A 176 -7.90 -17.74 -3.28
C ASP A 176 -7.20 -17.05 -4.48
N PHE A 177 -5.95 -17.42 -4.75
CA PHE A 177 -5.10 -16.85 -5.81
C PHE A 177 -5.77 -16.81 -7.19
N ALA A 178 -6.17 -17.97 -7.74
CA ALA A 178 -6.74 -18.02 -9.08
C ALA A 178 -8.04 -17.20 -9.18
N ALA A 179 -8.90 -17.28 -8.16
CA ALA A 179 -10.15 -16.53 -8.11
C ALA A 179 -9.91 -15.01 -8.11
N ARG A 180 -8.88 -14.52 -7.40
CA ARG A 180 -8.56 -13.09 -7.36
C ARG A 180 -7.83 -12.58 -8.59
N VAL A 181 -6.92 -13.38 -9.15
CA VAL A 181 -6.16 -13.01 -10.35
C VAL A 181 -7.03 -12.98 -11.60
N PHE A 182 -7.90 -13.98 -11.78
CA PHE A 182 -8.76 -14.08 -12.96
C PHE A 182 -10.11 -13.37 -12.81
N SER A 183 -10.38 -12.77 -11.65
CA SER A 183 -11.47 -11.80 -11.50
C SER A 183 -11.02 -10.38 -11.84
N GLN A 184 -11.92 -9.41 -11.71
CA GLN A 184 -11.62 -7.99 -11.90
C GLN A 184 -10.71 -7.42 -10.79
N GLN A 185 -10.47 -8.16 -9.70
CA GLN A 185 -9.78 -7.62 -8.52
C GLN A 185 -8.32 -7.23 -8.82
N ALA A 186 -7.57 -8.06 -9.56
CA ALA A 186 -6.20 -7.72 -9.93
C ALA A 186 -6.12 -6.45 -10.79
N LEU A 187 -7.05 -6.31 -11.74
CA LEU A 187 -7.15 -5.11 -12.58
C LEU A 187 -7.51 -3.87 -11.74
N VAL A 188 -8.48 -3.98 -10.83
CA VAL A 188 -8.88 -2.89 -9.93
C VAL A 188 -7.70 -2.44 -9.06
N ILE A 189 -6.96 -3.37 -8.45
CA ILE A 189 -5.79 -3.04 -7.63
C ILE A 189 -4.70 -2.35 -8.46
N LEU A 190 -4.46 -2.79 -9.70
CA LEU A 190 -3.52 -2.14 -10.61
C LEU A 190 -3.96 -0.69 -10.94
N LEU A 191 -5.24 -0.50 -11.25
CA LEU A 191 -5.80 0.82 -11.59
C LEU A 191 -5.78 1.77 -10.39
N LEU A 192 -6.20 1.32 -9.21
CA LEU A 192 -6.05 2.06 -7.95
C LEU A 192 -4.56 2.37 -7.68
N GLY A 193 -3.69 1.40 -7.95
CA GLY A 193 -2.25 1.51 -8.03
C GLY A 193 -1.78 2.81 -8.70
N LEU A 194 -2.20 2.95 -9.96
CA LEU A 194 -1.89 4.09 -10.82
C LEU A 194 -2.51 5.40 -10.31
N VAL A 195 -3.77 5.36 -9.87
CA VAL A 195 -4.51 6.52 -9.36
C VAL A 195 -3.86 7.10 -8.11
N PHE A 196 -3.49 6.27 -7.13
CA PHE A 196 -2.85 6.74 -5.91
C PHE A 196 -1.48 7.39 -6.20
N GLY A 197 -0.69 6.83 -7.10
CA GLY A 197 0.57 7.46 -7.52
C GLY A 197 0.35 8.79 -8.27
N LEU A 198 -0.75 8.95 -9.02
CA LEU A 198 -1.15 10.23 -9.60
C LEU A 198 -1.53 11.25 -8.52
N ILE A 199 -2.31 10.85 -7.52
CA ILE A 199 -2.67 11.70 -6.37
C ILE A 199 -1.42 12.19 -5.65
N THR A 200 -0.50 11.27 -5.33
CA THR A 200 0.77 11.61 -4.69
C THR A 200 1.58 12.57 -5.55
N ARG A 201 1.76 12.29 -6.84
CA ARG A 201 2.54 13.15 -7.73
C ARG A 201 1.96 14.54 -7.89
N ARG A 202 0.63 14.66 -7.96
CA ARG A 202 -0.05 15.93 -8.20
C ARG A 202 -0.09 16.83 -6.97
N SER A 203 -0.13 16.22 -5.79
CA SER A 203 -0.21 16.93 -4.51
C SER A 203 1.13 17.03 -3.76
N ASP A 204 2.13 16.29 -4.20
CA ASP A 204 3.44 16.17 -3.54
C ASP A 204 3.31 15.84 -2.04
N SER A 205 2.40 14.90 -1.75
CA SER A 205 2.02 14.42 -0.41
C SER A 205 1.36 13.04 -0.49
N LEU A 206 1.60 12.19 0.50
CA LEU A 206 0.93 10.90 0.65
C LEU A 206 -0.50 11.01 1.20
N ALA A 207 -0.87 12.12 1.84
CA ALA A 207 -2.11 12.23 2.62
C ALA A 207 -3.37 11.98 1.77
N GLY A 208 -3.44 12.57 0.57
CA GLY A 208 -4.56 12.37 -0.34
C GLY A 208 -4.67 10.92 -0.83
N ALA A 209 -3.54 10.25 -1.08
CA ALA A 209 -3.52 8.85 -1.50
C ALA A 209 -3.97 7.92 -0.36
N ILE A 210 -3.50 8.17 0.87
CA ILE A 210 -3.91 7.43 2.08
C ILE A 210 -5.41 7.57 2.31
N LEU A 211 -5.96 8.79 2.18
CA LEU A 211 -7.39 9.03 2.30
C LEU A 211 -8.18 8.26 1.24
N ALA A 212 -7.79 8.38 -0.04
CA ALA A 212 -8.47 7.71 -1.14
C ALA A 212 -8.43 6.18 -1.02
N HIS A 213 -7.29 5.64 -0.59
CA HIS A 213 -7.11 4.22 -0.35
C HIS A 213 -7.93 3.73 0.84
N GLY A 214 -7.95 4.45 1.97
CA GLY A 214 -8.80 4.10 3.11
C GLY A 214 -10.29 4.10 2.77
N LEU A 215 -10.75 5.12 2.04
CA LEU A 215 -12.15 5.20 1.58
C LEU A 215 -12.51 4.12 0.56
N ASN A 216 -11.56 3.73 -0.31
CA ASN A 216 -11.71 2.56 -1.15
C ASN A 216 -11.92 1.31 -0.28
N ASN A 217 -11.03 1.04 0.68
CA ASN A 217 -11.09 -0.17 1.50
C ASN A 217 -12.33 -0.21 2.40
N LEU A 218 -12.85 0.94 2.81
CA LEU A 218 -14.11 1.05 3.54
C LEU A 218 -15.31 0.59 2.70
N THR A 219 -15.27 0.83 1.39
CA THR A 219 -16.41 0.66 0.48
C THR A 219 -16.26 -0.47 -0.53
N ALA A 220 -15.08 -1.09 -0.64
CA ALA A 220 -14.76 -2.21 -1.52
C ALA A 220 -15.46 -3.51 -1.13
#